data_AF-A0A6U3DFG1-F1
#
_entry.id   AF-A0A6U3DFG1-F1
#
_cell.length_a   1.000
_cell.length_b   1.000
_cell.length_c   1.000
_cell.angle_alpha   90.00
_cell.angle_beta   90.00
_cell.angle_gamma   90.00
#
_symmetry.space_group_name_H-M   'P 1'
#
loop_
_entity.id
_entity.type
_entity.pdbx_description
1 polymer ?
#
loop_
_entity_poly.entity_id
_entity_poly.type
_entity_poly.pdbx_seq_one_letter_code
_entity_poly.pdbx_strand_id
1 'polypeptide(L)'
;MPIANGPNPHLSSGTKKLDIVKNGSLIDLSGMKKIPFQDGSWEMAWKEGAHNGMVVCAFDLPETVSRNDNSLPPCRMYVEFPIWTKEGLMEDQAYKLVLDERRQANEDEKNQALLQYRQESNPFLKLKHYHAALQAVERNSLTPNYNHVPMGTNDIVELNQGISLAKQGTVFMKPKTNGPFSEYKHLGKATVTLIDDAPSSDEE
;
A
#
# COMPACT_ATOMS: atom_id res chain seq x y z
N MET A 1 15.17 3.68 12.67
CA MET A 1 15.35 2.26 12.32
C MET A 1 14.06 1.74 11.70
N PRO A 2 14.12 1.16 10.49
CA PRO A 2 13.05 0.34 9.94
C PRO A 2 12.55 -0.65 10.99
N ILE A 3 11.25 -0.92 11.00
CA ILE A 3 10.55 -1.93 11.84
C ILE A 3 10.66 -1.73 13.36
N ALA A 4 11.86 -1.62 13.95
CA ALA A 4 12.09 -1.30 15.37
C ALA A 4 11.42 0.02 15.80
N ASN A 5 11.37 1.01 14.92
CA ASN A 5 10.57 2.24 15.11
C ASN A 5 9.35 2.30 14.17
N GLY A 6 9.06 1.19 13.47
CA GLY A 6 7.98 1.02 12.49
C GLY A 6 6.73 0.37 13.11
N PRO A 7 5.74 -0.04 12.30
CA PRO A 7 4.47 -0.54 12.81
C PRO A 7 4.57 -1.90 13.53
N ASN A 8 5.58 -2.74 13.22
CA ASN A 8 5.68 -4.12 13.72
C ASN A 8 7.07 -4.49 14.31
N PRO A 9 7.51 -3.87 15.42
CA PRO A 9 8.89 -3.99 15.94
C PRO A 9 9.32 -5.41 16.35
N HIS A 10 8.39 -6.31 16.63
CA HIS A 10 8.66 -7.69 17.04
C HIS A 10 9.04 -8.63 15.88
N LEU A 11 8.91 -8.18 14.63
CA LEU A 11 9.26 -8.94 13.43
C LEU A 11 10.61 -8.51 12.82
N SER A 12 11.45 -7.85 13.62
CA SER A 12 12.70 -7.26 13.14
C SER A 12 13.78 -8.33 12.91
N SER A 13 14.31 -8.39 11.69
CA SER A 13 15.45 -9.23 11.27
C SER A 13 16.80 -8.49 11.33
N GLY A 14 16.77 -7.20 11.66
CA GLY A 14 17.94 -6.35 11.80
C GLY A 14 18.15 -5.44 10.58
N THR A 15 18.48 -4.18 10.85
CA THR A 15 18.54 -3.13 9.82
C THR A 15 19.77 -3.28 8.93
N LYS A 16 19.58 -3.15 7.62
CA LYS A 16 20.65 -3.05 6.62
C LYS A 16 20.77 -1.61 6.12
N LYS A 17 21.99 -1.19 5.79
CA LYS A 17 22.24 0.12 5.16
C LYS A 17 21.71 0.10 3.73
N LEU A 18 21.12 1.21 3.29
CA LEU A 18 20.73 1.44 1.91
C LEU A 18 21.55 2.60 1.35
N ASP A 19 22.21 2.37 0.22
CA ASP A 19 22.92 3.43 -0.49
C ASP A 19 21.94 4.22 -1.37
N ILE A 20 21.94 5.54 -1.20
CA ILE A 20 21.04 6.44 -1.91
C ILE A 20 21.72 6.83 -3.22
N VAL A 21 21.29 6.22 -4.32
CA VAL A 21 21.88 6.44 -5.66
C VAL A 21 21.47 7.80 -6.23
N LYS A 22 20.22 8.21 -6.02
CA LYS A 22 19.67 9.48 -6.51
C LYS A 22 18.84 10.15 -5.41
N ASN A 23 19.12 11.43 -5.18
CA ASN A 23 18.32 12.25 -4.26
C ASN A 23 16.94 12.54 -4.83
N GLY A 24 15.98 12.81 -3.94
CA GLY A 24 14.67 13.28 -4.34
C GLY A 24 14.74 14.65 -5.01
N SER A 25 13.73 14.99 -5.80
CA SER A 25 13.57 16.31 -6.39
C SER A 25 12.11 16.72 -6.40
N LEU A 26 11.86 18.01 -6.21
CA LEU A 26 10.56 18.63 -6.48
C LEU A 26 10.72 19.78 -7.46
N ILE A 27 9.64 20.15 -8.12
CA ILE A 27 9.55 21.38 -8.92
C ILE A 27 8.62 22.33 -8.18
N ASP A 28 9.13 23.51 -7.83
CA ASP A 28 8.38 24.64 -7.29
C ASP A 28 8.47 25.86 -8.23
N LEU A 29 7.94 27.01 -7.80
CA LEU A 29 7.97 28.24 -8.61
C LEU A 29 9.39 28.78 -8.86
N SER A 30 10.39 28.35 -8.08
CA SER A 30 11.81 28.69 -8.25
C SER A 30 12.57 27.68 -9.13
N GLY A 31 11.91 26.59 -9.55
CA GLY A 31 12.47 25.56 -10.41
C GLY A 31 12.66 24.22 -9.70
N MET A 32 13.61 23.41 -10.20
CA MET A 32 13.87 22.09 -9.63
C MET A 32 14.74 22.20 -8.36
N LYS A 33 14.17 21.80 -7.22
CA LYS A 33 14.87 21.71 -5.94
C LYS A 33 15.21 20.27 -5.61
N LYS A 34 16.49 19.99 -5.34
CA LYS A 34 16.95 18.69 -4.84
C LYS A 34 16.66 18.57 -3.35
N ILE A 35 16.17 17.41 -2.92
CA ILE A 35 15.84 17.08 -1.54
C ILE A 35 16.79 15.96 -1.10
N PRO A 36 17.71 16.23 -0.16
CA PRO A 36 18.60 15.21 0.33
C PRO A 36 17.82 14.21 1.19
N PHE A 37 17.91 12.93 0.84
CA PHE A 37 17.53 11.85 1.75
C PHE A 37 18.78 11.40 2.50
N GLN A 38 18.65 11.20 3.81
CA GLN A 38 19.75 10.77 4.67
C GLN A 38 19.36 9.47 5.39
N ASP A 39 20.37 8.79 5.94
CA ASP A 39 20.21 7.61 6.79
C ASP A 39 19.32 6.51 6.18
N GLY A 40 19.49 6.29 4.86
CA GLY A 40 18.83 5.23 4.12
C GLY A 40 19.09 3.87 4.77
N SER A 41 18.02 3.18 5.12
CA SER A 41 18.08 1.84 5.70
C SER A 41 16.90 1.00 5.21
N TRP A 42 17.06 -0.31 5.20
CA TRP A 42 15.98 -1.22 4.84
C TRP A 42 15.98 -2.46 5.71
N GLU A 43 14.84 -3.13 5.75
CA GLU A 43 14.64 -4.36 6.48
C GLU A 43 13.53 -5.19 5.84
N MET A 44 13.62 -6.50 5.99
CA MET A 44 12.55 -7.42 5.60
C MET A 44 11.86 -7.95 6.86
N ALA A 45 10.56 -7.70 6.99
CA ALA A 45 9.71 -8.31 8.00
C ALA A 45 9.05 -9.54 7.41
N TRP A 46 9.31 -10.69 8.01
CA TRP A 46 8.70 -11.94 7.60
C TRP A 46 8.38 -12.76 8.84
N LYS A 47 7.10 -13.09 9.02
CA LYS A 47 6.68 -13.96 10.13
C LYS A 47 7.04 -15.41 9.83
N GLU A 48 7.67 -16.10 10.77
CA GLU A 48 8.02 -17.51 10.60
C GLU A 48 6.79 -18.35 10.20
N GLY A 49 6.95 -19.14 9.14
CA GLY A 49 5.88 -19.97 8.57
C GLY A 49 4.83 -19.24 7.73
N ALA A 50 4.89 -17.91 7.62
CA ALA A 50 4.00 -17.17 6.72
C ALA A 50 4.49 -17.23 5.27
N HIS A 51 3.57 -17.22 4.31
CA HIS A 51 3.90 -17.17 2.88
C HIS A 51 4.07 -15.74 2.35
N ASN A 52 3.84 -14.74 3.18
CA ASN A 52 3.96 -13.33 2.86
C ASN A 52 4.71 -12.53 3.94
N GLY A 53 5.24 -11.39 3.53
CA GLY A 53 5.97 -10.46 4.37
C GLY A 53 5.98 -9.05 3.80
N MET A 54 6.91 -8.23 4.26
CA MET A 54 7.13 -6.88 3.73
C MET A 54 8.62 -6.53 3.68
N VAL A 55 9.02 -5.81 2.64
CA VAL A 55 10.25 -5.03 2.62
C VAL A 55 9.91 -3.60 3.03
N VAL A 56 10.62 -3.09 4.03
CA VAL A 56 10.45 -1.74 4.56
C VAL A 56 11.75 -0.98 4.35
N CYS A 57 11.70 0.08 3.55
CA CYS A 57 12.77 1.06 3.40
C CYS A 57 12.45 2.27 4.27
N ALA A 58 13.44 2.84 4.95
CA ALA A 58 13.31 4.04 5.74
C ALA A 58 14.35 5.08 5.32
N PHE A 59 13.92 6.34 5.33
CA PHE A 59 14.74 7.50 5.00
C PHE A 59 14.47 8.60 6.02
N ASP A 60 15.50 9.37 6.33
CA ASP A 60 15.35 10.56 7.14
C ASP A 60 15.22 11.80 6.24
N LEU A 61 14.18 12.60 6.51
CA LEU A 61 13.98 13.91 5.91
C LEU A 61 14.44 14.97 6.93
N PRO A 62 15.60 15.61 6.71
CA PRO A 62 16.20 16.48 7.71
C PRO A 62 15.49 17.83 7.86
N GLU A 63 14.88 18.32 6.78
CA GLU A 63 14.34 19.68 6.69
C GLU A 63 12.86 19.68 6.27
N THR A 64 12.19 20.80 6.52
CA THR A 64 10.81 20.99 6.03
C THR A 64 10.84 21.13 4.52
N VAL A 65 10.05 20.31 3.82
CA VAL A 65 9.85 20.41 2.37
C VAL A 65 8.48 21.02 2.13
N SER A 66 8.42 22.15 1.42
CA SER A 66 7.15 22.79 1.07
C SER A 66 6.95 22.83 -0.44
N ARG A 67 5.71 22.63 -0.89
CA ARG A 67 5.28 22.78 -2.27
C ARG A 67 3.89 23.40 -2.28
N ASN A 68 3.78 24.60 -2.84
CA ASN A 68 2.56 25.42 -2.78
C ASN A 68 2.10 25.58 -1.32
N ASP A 69 0.83 25.31 -1.03
CA ASP A 69 0.24 25.41 0.31
C ASP A 69 0.46 24.16 1.19
N ASN A 70 1.25 23.19 0.73
CA ASN A 70 1.53 21.95 1.46
C ASN A 70 2.96 21.92 1.99
N SER A 71 3.12 21.67 3.29
CA SER A 71 4.41 21.50 3.94
C SER A 71 4.52 20.12 4.59
N LEU A 72 5.63 19.42 4.31
CA LEU A 72 6.05 18.20 4.98
C LEU A 72 7.15 18.55 5.99
N PRO A 73 6.91 18.43 7.30
CA PRO A 73 7.91 18.73 8.32
C PRO A 73 9.04 17.68 8.33
N PRO A 74 10.16 17.93 9.02
CA PRO A 74 11.20 16.93 9.23
C PRO A 74 10.61 15.65 9.83
N CYS A 75 10.79 14.53 9.14
CA CYS A 75 10.15 13.28 9.47
C CYS A 75 11.01 12.10 9.04
N ARG A 76 10.69 10.93 9.60
CA ARG A 76 11.14 9.65 9.05
C ARG A 76 10.11 9.18 8.05
N MET A 77 10.54 8.94 6.82
CA MET A 77 9.70 8.35 5.80
C MET A 77 9.94 6.85 5.75
N TYR A 78 8.86 6.10 5.53
CA TYR A 78 8.86 4.66 5.39
C TYR A 78 8.20 4.32 4.06
N VAL A 79 8.79 3.39 3.33
CA VAL A 79 8.26 2.85 2.09
C VAL A 79 8.15 1.35 2.27
N GLU A 80 6.95 0.81 2.13
CA GLU A 80 6.66 -0.59 2.38
C GLU A 80 6.20 -1.27 1.08
N PHE A 81 6.82 -2.39 0.76
CA PHE A 81 6.48 -3.24 -0.38
C PHE A 81 6.15 -4.65 0.10
N PRO A 82 4.94 -5.14 -0.16
CA PRO A 82 4.58 -6.52 0.12
C PRO A 82 5.45 -7.52 -0.66
N ILE A 83 5.80 -8.63 -0.03
CA ILE A 83 6.54 -9.75 -0.64
C ILE A 83 5.82 -11.07 -0.34
N TRP A 84 6.01 -12.05 -1.23
CA TRP A 84 5.46 -13.39 -1.11
C TRP A 84 6.48 -14.43 -1.53
N THR A 85 6.33 -15.66 -1.03
CA THR A 85 6.84 -16.82 -1.78
C THR A 85 5.99 -17.03 -3.02
N LYS A 86 6.55 -17.62 -4.07
CA LYS A 86 5.84 -17.90 -5.31
C LYS A 86 4.55 -18.69 -5.09
N GLU A 87 4.60 -19.72 -4.24
CA GLU A 87 3.45 -20.55 -3.90
C GLU A 87 2.39 -19.74 -3.15
N GLY A 88 2.81 -18.95 -2.16
CA GLY A 88 1.92 -18.08 -1.39
C GLY A 88 1.20 -17.05 -2.23
N LEU A 89 1.90 -16.48 -3.21
CA LEU A 89 1.30 -15.51 -4.12
C LEU A 89 0.21 -16.15 -4.97
N MET A 90 0.45 -17.36 -5.48
CA MET A 90 -0.55 -18.10 -6.26
C MET A 90 -1.79 -18.44 -5.42
N GLU A 91 -1.59 -18.86 -4.16
CA GLU A 91 -2.68 -19.14 -3.23
C GLU A 91 -3.50 -17.87 -2.92
N ASP A 92 -2.84 -16.76 -2.60
CA ASP A 92 -3.49 -15.48 -2.32
C ASP A 92 -4.22 -14.91 -3.55
N GLN A 93 -3.66 -15.08 -4.76
CA GLN A 93 -4.30 -14.69 -6.02
C GLN A 93 -5.57 -15.51 -6.28
N ALA A 94 -5.50 -16.84 -6.10
CA ALA A 94 -6.67 -17.71 -6.25
C ALA A 94 -7.75 -17.36 -5.22
N TYR A 95 -7.35 -17.11 -3.97
CA TYR A 95 -8.28 -16.71 -2.92
C TYR A 95 -8.92 -15.35 -3.20
N LYS A 96 -8.14 -14.38 -3.69
CA LYS A 96 -8.64 -13.06 -4.09
C LYS A 96 -9.70 -13.16 -5.19
N LEU A 97 -9.51 -14.01 -6.19
CA LEU A 97 -10.52 -14.23 -7.25
C LEU A 97 -11.86 -14.67 -6.67
N VAL A 98 -11.85 -15.65 -5.75
CA VAL A 98 -13.06 -16.12 -5.07
C VAL A 98 -13.74 -15.00 -4.27
N LEU A 99 -12.95 -14.16 -3.60
CA LEU A 99 -13.49 -13.02 -2.85
C LEU A 99 -14.07 -11.94 -3.77
N ASP A 100 -13.43 -11.67 -4.90
CA ASP A 100 -13.89 -10.68 -5.88
C ASP A 100 -15.20 -11.13 -6.55
N GLU A 101 -15.33 -12.42 -6.89
CA GLU A 101 -16.60 -13.02 -7.34
C GLU A 101 -17.71 -12.86 -6.30
N ARG A 102 -17.41 -13.14 -5.02
CA ARG A 102 -18.36 -12.97 -3.93
C ARG A 102 -18.77 -11.51 -3.73
N ARG A 103 -17.81 -10.59 -3.84
CA ARG A 103 -18.05 -9.14 -3.78
C ARG A 103 -18.96 -8.69 -4.91
N GLN A 104 -18.71 -9.16 -6.12
CA GLN A 104 -19.53 -8.86 -7.29
C GLN A 104 -20.96 -9.39 -7.12
N ALA A 105 -21.12 -10.64 -6.66
CA ALA A 105 -22.44 -11.22 -6.40
C ALA A 105 -23.25 -10.42 -5.36
N ASN A 106 -22.61 -9.97 -4.26
CA ASN A 106 -23.27 -9.11 -3.26
C ASN A 106 -23.63 -7.73 -3.85
N GLU A 107 -22.79 -7.16 -4.70
CA GLU A 107 -23.04 -5.89 -5.36
C GLU A 107 -24.23 -5.98 -6.34
N ASP A 108 -24.32 -7.09 -7.08
CA ASP A 108 -25.44 -7.39 -7.97
C ASP A 108 -26.75 -7.60 -7.18
N GLU A 109 -26.72 -8.34 -6.07
CA GLU A 109 -27.87 -8.52 -5.16
C GLU A 109 -28.37 -7.16 -4.62
N LYS A 110 -27.43 -6.30 -4.19
CA LYS A 110 -27.75 -4.94 -3.72
C LYS A 110 -28.42 -4.13 -4.84
N ASN A 111 -27.84 -4.13 -6.04
CA ASN A 111 -28.35 -3.36 -7.16
C ASN A 111 -29.75 -3.84 -7.59
N GLN A 112 -29.97 -5.16 -7.61
CA GLN A 112 -31.28 -5.74 -7.88
C GLN A 112 -32.32 -5.35 -6.82
N ALA A 113 -31.98 -5.43 -5.53
CA ALA A 113 -32.86 -5.04 -4.44
C ALA A 113 -33.21 -3.54 -4.49
N LEU A 114 -32.25 -2.67 -4.85
CA LEU A 114 -32.49 -1.24 -5.03
C LEU A 114 -33.38 -0.93 -6.24
N LEU A 115 -33.26 -1.70 -7.33
CA LEU A 115 -34.16 -1.57 -8.47
C LEU A 115 -35.60 -1.94 -8.08
N GLN A 116 -35.79 -3.05 -7.37
CA GLN A 116 -37.10 -3.47 -6.87
C GLN A 116 -37.69 -2.44 -5.90
N TYR A 117 -36.88 -1.88 -4.99
CA TYR A 117 -37.28 -0.80 -4.09
C TYR A 117 -37.83 0.42 -4.83
N ARG A 118 -37.22 0.80 -5.97
CA ARG A 118 -37.64 1.95 -6.77
C ARG A 118 -38.93 1.71 -7.55
N GLN A 119 -39.15 0.49 -8.03
CA GLN A 119 -40.30 0.12 -8.85
C GLN A 119 -41.56 -0.15 -8.02
N GLU A 120 -41.38 -0.70 -6.82
CA GLU A 120 -42.48 -1.08 -5.94
C GLU A 120 -43.23 0.16 -5.44
N SER A 121 -44.55 0.05 -5.24
CA SER A 121 -45.38 1.14 -4.70
C SER A 121 -45.80 0.87 -3.25
N ASN A 122 -45.90 -0.40 -2.87
CA ASN A 122 -46.31 -0.79 -1.52
C ASN A 122 -45.19 -0.47 -0.50
N PRO A 123 -45.49 0.30 0.57
CA PRO A 123 -44.48 0.71 1.55
C PRO A 123 -43.85 -0.47 2.32
N PHE A 124 -44.60 -1.55 2.58
CA PHE A 124 -44.06 -2.73 3.27
C PHE A 124 -43.11 -3.53 2.39
N LEU A 125 -43.45 -3.68 1.10
CA LEU A 125 -42.57 -4.34 0.14
C LEU A 125 -41.32 -3.49 -0.13
N LYS A 126 -41.46 -2.16 -0.23
CA LYS A 126 -40.30 -1.25 -0.25
C LYS A 126 -39.38 -1.48 0.93
N LEU A 127 -39.91 -1.50 2.15
CA LEU A 127 -39.09 -1.73 3.34
C LEU A 127 -38.36 -3.08 3.27
N LYS A 128 -39.02 -4.14 2.79
CA LYS A 128 -38.41 -5.46 2.57
C LYS A 128 -37.24 -5.38 1.58
N HIS A 129 -37.42 -4.74 0.42
CA HIS A 129 -36.35 -4.60 -0.59
C HIS A 129 -35.20 -3.73 -0.09
N TYR A 130 -35.50 -2.67 0.68
CA TYR A 130 -34.49 -1.85 1.32
C TYR A 130 -33.65 -2.65 2.33
N HIS A 131 -34.31 -3.46 3.16
CA HIS A 131 -33.62 -4.35 4.11
C HIS A 131 -32.70 -5.36 3.39
N ALA A 132 -33.17 -5.93 2.28
CA ALA A 132 -32.34 -6.83 1.47
C ALA A 132 -31.09 -6.12 0.92
N ALA A 133 -31.23 -4.88 0.44
CA ALA A 133 -30.09 -4.08 -0.03
C ALA A 133 -29.08 -3.80 1.11
N LEU A 134 -29.56 -3.47 2.32
CA LEU A 134 -28.69 -3.27 3.48
C LEU A 134 -27.95 -4.55 3.87
N GLN A 135 -28.62 -5.70 3.85
CA GLN A 135 -28.00 -6.98 4.14
C GLN A 135 -26.88 -7.32 3.14
N ALA A 136 -27.07 -7.02 1.85
CA ALA A 136 -26.05 -7.19 0.83
C ALA A 136 -24.82 -6.27 1.06
N VAL A 137 -25.05 -5.02 1.48
CA VAL A 137 -23.98 -4.08 1.87
C VAL A 137 -23.20 -4.61 3.08
N GLU A 138 -23.89 -5.11 4.10
CA GLU A 138 -23.27 -5.68 5.29
C GLU A 138 -22.40 -6.89 4.95
N ARG A 139 -22.92 -7.85 4.16
CA ARG A 139 -22.16 -9.00 3.67
C ARG A 139 -20.90 -8.58 2.90
N ASN A 140 -21.00 -7.53 2.08
CA ASN A 140 -19.86 -7.01 1.35
C ASN A 140 -18.83 -6.37 2.31
N SER A 141 -19.28 -5.61 3.30
CA SER A 141 -18.40 -4.99 4.30
C SER A 141 -17.62 -6.00 5.15
N LEU A 142 -18.19 -7.19 5.37
CA LEU A 142 -17.55 -8.31 6.08
C LEU A 142 -16.59 -9.11 5.19
N THR A 143 -16.59 -8.88 3.87
CA THR A 143 -15.68 -9.56 2.95
C THR A 143 -14.29 -8.94 3.05
N PRO A 144 -13.23 -9.72 3.34
CA PRO A 144 -11.87 -9.20 3.48
C PRO A 144 -11.39 -8.44 2.23
N ASN A 145 -10.55 -7.44 2.44
CA ASN A 145 -9.98 -6.64 1.36
C ASN A 145 -8.56 -7.10 0.99
N TYR A 146 -8.44 -7.73 -0.17
CA TYR A 146 -7.17 -8.24 -0.73
C TYR A 146 -6.65 -7.38 -1.91
N ASN A 147 -7.00 -6.09 -1.96
CA ASN A 147 -6.58 -5.20 -3.06
C ASN A 147 -5.06 -5.05 -3.18
N HIS A 148 -4.30 -5.35 -2.13
CA HIS A 148 -2.84 -5.28 -2.12
C HIS A 148 -2.14 -6.46 -2.83
N VAL A 149 -2.86 -7.56 -3.10
CA VAL A 149 -2.30 -8.71 -3.82
C VAL A 149 -2.21 -8.38 -5.32
N PRO A 150 -1.02 -8.41 -5.94
CA PRO A 150 -0.87 -8.15 -7.35
C PRO A 150 -1.46 -9.30 -8.19
N MET A 151 -2.14 -8.96 -9.29
CA MET A 151 -2.75 -9.94 -10.21
C MET A 151 -1.98 -10.06 -11.53
N GLY A 152 -1.41 -8.96 -12.02
CA GLY A 152 -0.66 -8.94 -13.26
C GLY A 152 0.79 -9.35 -13.06
N THR A 153 1.37 -10.02 -14.05
CA THR A 153 2.83 -10.27 -14.10
C THR A 153 3.64 -8.98 -14.11
N ASN A 154 3.09 -7.90 -14.69
CA ASN A 154 3.72 -6.58 -14.74
C ASN A 154 3.72 -5.84 -13.38
N ASP A 155 2.90 -6.30 -12.43
CA ASP A 155 2.79 -5.74 -11.08
C ASP A 155 3.73 -6.42 -10.09
N ILE A 156 4.51 -7.39 -10.56
CA ILE A 156 5.41 -8.22 -9.75
C ILE A 156 6.84 -8.04 -10.24
N VAL A 157 7.76 -7.94 -9.29
CA VAL A 157 9.20 -8.00 -9.52
C VAL A 157 9.70 -9.26 -8.86
N GLU A 158 10.25 -10.18 -9.66
CA GLU A 158 10.87 -11.39 -9.12
C GLU A 158 12.22 -11.04 -8.50
N LEU A 159 12.38 -11.37 -7.22
CA LEU A 159 13.64 -11.30 -6.51
C LEU A 159 14.35 -12.67 -6.58
N ASN A 160 15.59 -12.69 -6.13
CA ASN A 160 16.33 -13.95 -6.00
C ASN A 160 15.60 -14.94 -5.08
N GLN A 161 15.78 -16.24 -5.32
CA GLN A 161 15.30 -17.34 -4.47
C GLN A 161 13.77 -17.57 -4.47
N GLY A 162 13.06 -17.17 -5.54
CA GLY A 162 11.63 -17.47 -5.68
C GLY A 162 10.72 -16.61 -4.79
N ILE A 163 11.21 -15.42 -4.43
CA ILE A 163 10.45 -14.40 -3.71
C ILE A 163 9.95 -13.38 -4.73
N SER A 164 8.66 -13.09 -4.68
CA SER A 164 8.01 -12.12 -5.55
C SER A 164 7.68 -10.86 -4.76
N LEU A 165 8.06 -9.69 -5.28
CA LEU A 165 7.84 -8.37 -4.70
C LEU A 165 6.72 -7.65 -5.46
N ALA A 166 5.76 -7.06 -4.74
CA ALA A 166 4.80 -6.16 -5.38
C ALA A 166 5.50 -4.88 -5.86
N LYS A 167 5.28 -4.53 -7.13
CA LYS A 167 5.80 -3.31 -7.75
C LYS A 167 5.21 -2.06 -7.12
N GLN A 168 3.97 -2.14 -6.60
CA GLN A 168 3.33 -1.05 -5.87
C GLN A 168 3.54 -1.20 -4.36
N GLY A 169 3.98 -0.12 -3.73
CA GLY A 169 4.16 -0.02 -2.29
C GLY A 169 3.38 1.16 -1.71
N THR A 170 3.52 1.31 -0.40
CA THR A 170 2.86 2.38 0.37
C THR A 170 3.91 3.26 1.05
N VAL A 171 3.67 4.57 1.08
CA VAL A 171 4.54 5.55 1.72
C VAL A 171 3.87 6.09 2.97
N PHE A 172 4.60 6.06 4.08
CA PHE A 172 4.19 6.58 5.37
C PHE A 172 5.22 7.57 5.89
N MET A 173 4.78 8.51 6.73
CA MET A 173 5.67 9.32 7.54
C MET A 173 5.43 9.10 9.02
N LYS A 174 6.49 9.29 9.79
CA LYS A 174 6.45 9.45 11.25
C LYS A 174 7.15 10.77 11.61
N PRO A 175 6.46 11.72 12.25
CA PRO A 175 7.09 12.95 12.72
C PRO A 175 8.29 12.65 13.63
N LYS A 176 9.33 13.50 13.59
CA LYS A 176 10.49 13.37 14.50
C LYS A 176 10.19 13.73 15.96
N THR A 177 9.07 14.41 16.22
CA THR A 177 8.65 14.77 17.58
C THR A 177 8.33 13.52 18.38
N ASN A 178 9.11 13.28 19.44
CA ASN A 178 9.14 12.08 20.31
C ASN A 178 7.89 11.91 21.20
N GLY A 179 6.70 12.05 20.64
CA GLY A 179 5.48 11.59 21.31
C GLY A 179 5.38 10.07 21.20
N PRO A 180 5.13 9.32 22.30
CA PRO A 180 4.87 7.88 22.25
C PRO A 180 3.64 7.51 21.41
N PHE A 181 2.83 8.52 21.04
CA PHE A 181 1.63 8.41 20.20
C PHE A 181 1.76 9.14 18.86
N SER A 182 2.98 9.33 18.34
CA SER A 182 3.13 9.89 16.99
C SER A 182 2.54 8.91 15.95
N GLU A 183 1.34 9.22 15.48
CA GLU A 183 0.63 8.42 14.48
C GLU A 183 1.38 8.41 13.15
N TYR A 184 1.40 7.26 12.49
CA TYR A 184 1.85 7.16 11.12
C TYR A 184 0.85 7.86 10.22
N LYS A 185 1.32 8.78 9.38
CA LYS A 185 0.50 9.42 8.37
C LYS A 185 0.79 8.80 7.02
N HIS A 186 -0.25 8.25 6.39
CA HIS A 186 -0.18 7.77 5.01
C HIS A 186 0.02 8.95 4.05
N LEU A 187 1.06 8.86 3.22
CA LEU A 187 1.41 9.90 2.25
C LEU A 187 1.03 9.53 0.82
N GLY A 188 0.99 8.24 0.48
CA GLY A 188 0.63 7.80 -0.86
C GLY A 188 1.25 6.46 -1.24
N LYS A 189 1.50 6.28 -2.55
CA LYS A 189 2.03 5.04 -3.12
C LYS A 189 3.47 5.21 -3.59
N ALA A 190 4.20 4.11 -3.60
CA ALA A 190 5.53 3.99 -4.21
C ALA A 190 5.50 2.98 -5.35
N THR A 191 6.46 3.06 -6.26
CA THR A 191 6.62 2.12 -7.37
C THR A 191 8.07 1.69 -7.49
N VAL A 192 8.29 0.38 -7.66
CA VAL A 192 9.61 -0.21 -7.91
C VAL A 192 9.88 -0.25 -9.41
N THR A 193 11.09 0.14 -9.81
CA THR A 193 11.61 -0.01 -11.17
C THR A 193 12.98 -0.65 -11.12
N LEU A 194 13.21 -1.67 -11.95
CA LEU A 194 14.53 -2.28 -12.11
C LEU A 194 15.42 -1.32 -12.90
N ILE A 195 16.67 -1.16 -12.48
CA ILE A 195 17.59 -0.17 -13.06
C ILE A 195 18.03 -0.56 -14.48
N ASP A 196 17.92 -1.84 -14.85
CA ASP A 196 18.16 -2.29 -16.23
C ASP A 196 17.09 -1.82 -17.24
N ASP A 197 15.91 -1.38 -16.74
CA ASP A 197 14.81 -0.80 -17.52
C ASP A 197 14.71 0.74 -17.35
N ALA A 198 15.71 1.38 -16.72
CA ALA A 198 15.69 2.84 -16.61
C ALA A 198 15.87 3.45 -18.01
N PRO A 199 14.98 4.35 -18.48
CA PRO A 199 15.27 5.12 -19.68
C PRO A 199 16.58 5.86 -19.43
N SER A 200 17.57 5.62 -20.30
CA SER A 200 18.88 6.25 -20.25
C SER A 200 18.68 7.74 -20.07
N SER A 201 19.10 8.27 -18.92
CA SER A 201 19.03 9.69 -18.61
C SER A 201 20.06 10.52 -19.39
N ASP A 202 20.44 10.08 -20.58
CA ASP A 202 21.45 10.69 -21.46
C ASP A 202 20.81 11.49 -22.61
N GLU A 203 19.49 11.72 -22.57
CA GLU A 203 18.82 12.70 -23.42
C GLU A 203 18.10 13.74 -22.57
N GLU A 204 18.85 14.66 -21.96
CA GLU A 204 18.43 16.05 -21.68
C GLU A 204 19.65 16.95 -21.36
#